data_AF-A0A7J7YEE8-F1
#
_entry.id   AF-A0A7J7YEE8-F1
#
_cell.length_a   1.000
_cell.length_b   1.000
_cell.length_c   1.000
_cell.angle_alpha   90.00
_cell.angle_beta   90.00
_cell.angle_gamma   90.00
#
_symmetry.space_group_name_H-M   'P 1'
#
loop_
_entity.id
_entity.type
_entity.pdbx_description
1 polymer ?
#
loop_
_entity_poly.entity_id
_entity_poly.type
_entity_poly.pdbx_seq_one_letter_code
_entity_poly.pdbx_strand_id
1 'polypeptide(L)'
;MEERRLLDIEFKTTLLRSFKSLLETADKLNEMYKKSNETLDVVIKDQLEIKHTLTEIKNIIQTPNSRPEELKNQVKDLKYEEAKNTQPEKQNEKRIQKYEDSVRSLWDSFKRTNIRIIGVPEEEREQDIENLFEEIMTVNFPYLVKEIDLQVQEAQRTPNKGIQRGPHQDTS
;
A
#
# COMPACT_ATOMS: atom_id res chain seq x y z
N MET A 1 -56.89 89.95 40.93
CA MET A 1 -57.55 89.28 39.77
C MET A 1 -56.48 88.72 38.82
N GLU A 2 -55.36 89.43 38.63
CA GLU A 2 -54.13 88.97 37.95
C GLU A 2 -53.56 87.62 38.40
N GLU A 3 -53.34 87.39 39.70
CA GLU A 3 -52.63 86.17 40.17
C GLU A 3 -53.34 84.86 39.83
N ARG A 4 -54.68 84.83 39.87
CA ARG A 4 -55.46 83.65 39.45
C ARG A 4 -55.34 83.38 37.95
N ARG A 5 -55.17 84.43 37.13
CA ARG A 5 -54.96 84.28 35.68
C ARG A 5 -53.56 83.74 35.37
N LEU A 6 -52.55 84.17 36.12
CA LEU A 6 -51.18 83.68 35.97
C LEU A 6 -51.08 82.18 36.33
N LEU A 7 -51.69 81.77 37.44
CA LEU A 7 -51.71 80.36 37.88
C LEU A 7 -52.41 79.44 36.87
N ASP A 8 -53.50 79.90 36.23
CA ASP A 8 -54.20 79.15 35.18
C ASP A 8 -53.36 78.99 33.90
N ILE A 9 -52.58 80.01 33.54
CA ILE A 9 -51.66 79.96 32.40
C ILE A 9 -50.52 78.97 32.69
N GLU A 10 -49.89 79.04 33.87
CA GLU A 10 -48.82 78.11 34.26
C GLU A 10 -49.29 76.65 34.30
N PHE A 11 -50.51 76.42 34.81
CA PHE A 11 -51.15 75.10 34.78
C PHE A 11 -51.35 74.60 33.34
N LYS A 12 -51.94 75.43 32.47
CA LYS A 12 -52.14 75.09 31.04
C LYS A 12 -50.84 74.84 30.30
N THR A 13 -49.80 75.65 30.53
CA THR A 13 -48.48 75.46 29.91
C THR A 13 -47.82 74.16 30.37
N THR A 14 -47.93 73.84 31.66
CA THR A 14 -47.40 72.58 32.21
C THR A 14 -48.13 71.38 31.62
N LEU A 15 -49.47 71.45 31.55
CA LEU A 15 -50.31 70.40 30.97
C LEU A 15 -49.99 70.17 29.48
N LEU A 16 -49.82 71.24 28.71
CA LEU A 16 -49.44 71.16 27.29
C LEU A 16 -48.05 70.54 27.11
N ARG A 17 -47.09 70.88 27.98
CA ARG A 17 -45.75 70.26 27.98
C ARG A 17 -45.82 68.77 28.31
N SER A 18 -46.62 68.36 29.30
CA SER A 18 -46.80 66.94 29.63
C SER A 18 -47.46 66.17 28.49
N PHE A 19 -48.47 66.74 27.83
CA PHE A 19 -49.09 66.09 26.67
C PHE A 19 -48.12 65.95 25.49
N LYS A 20 -47.32 66.99 25.21
CA LYS A 20 -46.29 66.90 24.17
C LYS A 20 -45.26 65.81 24.47
N SER A 21 -44.77 65.74 25.70
CA SER A 21 -43.83 64.70 26.13
C SER A 21 -44.44 63.29 26.05
N LEU A 22 -45.72 63.14 26.38
CA LEU A 22 -46.44 61.87 26.25
C LEU A 22 -46.55 61.45 24.78
N LEU A 23 -46.87 62.38 23.88
CA LEU A 23 -46.96 62.12 22.44
C LEU A 23 -45.60 61.68 21.87
N GLU A 24 -44.51 62.39 22.22
CA GLU A 24 -43.15 62.02 21.81
C GLU A 24 -42.74 60.64 22.35
N THR A 25 -43.22 60.25 23.53
CA THR A 25 -42.95 58.92 24.09
C THR A 25 -43.74 57.84 23.36
N ALA A 26 -44.99 58.12 22.98
CA ALA A 26 -45.82 57.22 22.18
C ALA A 26 -45.22 56.96 20.80
N ASP A 27 -44.70 58.00 20.14
CA ASP A 27 -44.02 57.86 18.83
C ASP A 27 -42.77 56.98 18.93
N LYS A 28 -41.94 57.20 19.97
CA LYS A 28 -40.75 56.36 20.23
C LYS A 28 -41.12 54.91 20.51
N LEU A 29 -42.21 54.69 21.25
CA LEU A 29 -42.72 53.35 21.53
C LEU A 29 -43.15 52.65 20.24
N ASN A 30 -43.87 53.36 19.36
CA ASN A 30 -44.31 52.84 18.07
C ASN A 30 -43.14 52.47 17.15
N GLU A 31 -42.13 53.33 17.06
CA GLU A 31 -40.91 53.05 16.29
C GLU A 31 -40.12 51.86 16.85
N MET A 32 -40.07 51.71 18.17
CA MET A 32 -39.46 50.55 18.82
C MET A 32 -40.24 49.26 18.51
N TYR A 33 -41.58 49.30 18.57
CA TYR A 33 -42.41 48.16 18.19
C TYR A 33 -42.20 47.75 16.73
N LYS A 34 -42.13 48.72 15.81
CA LYS A 34 -41.87 48.46 14.39
C LYS A 34 -40.54 47.75 14.17
N LYS A 35 -39.45 48.27 14.75
CA LYS A 35 -38.11 47.64 14.66
C LYS A 35 -38.07 46.26 15.29
N SER A 36 -38.78 46.07 16.41
CA SER A 36 -38.88 44.76 17.06
C SER A 36 -39.57 43.74 16.16
N ASN A 37 -40.64 44.11 15.47
CA ASN A 37 -41.35 43.22 14.54
C ASN A 37 -40.49 42.89 13.32
N GLU A 38 -39.83 43.87 12.71
CA GLU A 38 -38.89 43.64 11.60
C GLU A 38 -37.77 42.66 11.99
N THR A 39 -37.26 42.80 13.22
CA THR A 39 -36.23 41.88 13.75
C THR A 39 -36.79 40.47 13.99
N LEU A 40 -38.02 40.36 14.52
CA LEU A 40 -38.68 39.08 14.72
C LEU A 40 -38.92 38.34 13.41
N ASP A 41 -39.32 39.03 12.34
CA ASP A 41 -39.53 38.43 11.02
C ASP A 41 -38.23 37.81 10.47
N VAL A 42 -37.10 38.52 10.61
CA VAL A 42 -35.79 38.00 10.21
C VAL A 42 -35.42 36.76 11.03
N VAL A 43 -35.58 36.81 12.36
CA VAL A 43 -35.28 35.68 13.25
C VAL A 43 -36.14 34.46 12.92
N ILE A 44 -37.44 34.66 12.63
CA ILE A 44 -38.34 33.56 12.24
C ILE A 44 -37.86 32.91 10.94
N LYS A 45 -37.47 33.72 9.95
CA LYS A 45 -36.95 33.21 8.68
C LYS A 45 -35.66 32.39 8.89
N ASP A 46 -34.70 32.92 9.64
CA ASP A 46 -33.44 32.22 9.92
C ASP A 46 -33.68 30.91 10.67
N GLN A 47 -34.62 30.88 11.63
CA GLN A 47 -35.00 29.66 12.34
C GLN A 47 -35.58 28.59 11.42
N LEU A 48 -36.37 28.98 10.40
CA LEU A 48 -36.92 28.04 9.42
C LEU A 48 -35.80 27.44 8.55
N GLU A 49 -34.85 28.25 8.10
CA GLU A 49 -33.69 27.79 7.31
C GLU A 49 -32.79 26.84 8.12
N ILE A 50 -32.53 27.17 9.39
CA ILE A 50 -31.78 26.29 10.32
C ILE A 50 -32.51 24.96 10.50
N LYS A 51 -33.83 24.97 10.67
CA LYS A 51 -34.63 23.75 10.82
C LYS A 51 -34.59 22.88 9.55
N HIS A 52 -34.63 23.50 8.37
CA HIS A 52 -34.53 22.81 7.10
C HIS A 52 -33.17 22.11 6.96
N THR A 53 -32.07 22.85 7.15
CA THR A 53 -30.71 22.32 7.04
C THR A 53 -30.42 21.22 8.05
N LEU A 54 -30.92 21.33 9.29
CA LEU A 54 -30.85 20.26 10.29
C LEU A 54 -31.56 18.97 9.84
N THR A 55 -32.68 19.10 9.13
CA THR A 55 -33.42 17.94 8.60
C THR A 55 -32.65 17.27 7.47
N GLU A 56 -32.04 18.03 6.57
CA GLU A 56 -31.18 17.51 5.51
C GLU A 56 -29.96 16.78 6.08
N ILE A 57 -29.27 17.38 7.05
CA ILE A 57 -28.14 16.76 7.75
C ILE A 57 -28.58 15.44 8.41
N LYS A 58 -29.71 15.45 9.11
CA LYS A 58 -30.27 14.25 9.74
C LYS A 58 -30.52 13.15 8.72
N ASN A 59 -31.12 13.47 7.57
CA ASN A 59 -31.37 12.50 6.51
C ASN A 59 -30.07 11.93 5.94
N ILE A 60 -29.04 12.76 5.71
CA ILE A 60 -27.73 12.30 5.23
C ILE A 60 -27.08 11.34 6.24
N ILE A 61 -27.14 11.67 7.53
CA ILE A 61 -26.58 10.83 8.61
C ILE A 61 -27.37 9.53 8.80
N GLN A 62 -28.69 9.59 8.70
CA GLN A 62 -29.57 8.42 8.88
C GLN A 62 -29.66 7.54 7.65
N THR A 63 -29.25 8.04 6.47
CA THR A 63 -29.14 7.22 5.26
C THR A 63 -28.05 6.18 5.53
N PRO A 64 -28.38 4.88 5.56
CA PRO A 64 -27.38 3.85 5.77
C PRO A 64 -26.43 3.89 4.57
N ASN A 65 -25.18 4.26 4.81
CA ASN A 65 -24.10 4.00 3.84
C ASN A 65 -24.00 2.48 3.69
N SER A 66 -24.65 1.91 2.68
CA SER A 66 -24.57 0.49 2.32
C SER A 66 -23.14 0.10 1.89
N ARG A 67 -22.37 1.09 1.45
CA ARG A 67 -21.00 0.96 0.94
C ARG A 67 -20.01 0.30 1.93
N PRO A 68 -19.93 0.67 3.22
CA PRO A 68 -19.14 -0.04 4.22
C PRO A 68 -19.44 -1.55 4.36
N GLU A 69 -20.70 -1.97 4.36
CA GLU A 69 -21.05 -3.39 4.51
C GLU A 69 -20.75 -4.18 3.23
N GLU A 70 -20.97 -3.58 2.07
CA GLU A 70 -20.57 -4.15 0.78
C GLU A 70 -19.05 -4.34 0.69
N LEU A 71 -18.27 -3.31 1.08
CA LEU A 71 -16.81 -3.40 1.12
C LEU A 71 -16.32 -4.45 2.13
N LYS A 72 -16.97 -4.59 3.30
CA LYS A 72 -16.63 -5.65 4.26
C LYS A 72 -16.83 -7.04 3.68
N ASN A 73 -17.89 -7.27 2.92
CA ASN A 73 -18.15 -8.56 2.29
C ASN A 73 -17.15 -8.84 1.17
N GLN A 74 -16.86 -7.86 0.31
CA GLN A 74 -15.81 -8.00 -0.72
C GLN A 74 -14.44 -8.35 -0.13
N VAL A 75 -14.06 -7.74 1.00
CA VAL A 75 -12.81 -8.07 1.70
C VAL A 75 -12.80 -9.50 2.23
N LYS A 76 -13.93 -10.04 2.69
CA LYS A 76 -14.03 -11.44 3.13
C LYS A 76 -13.85 -12.41 1.96
N ASP A 77 -14.47 -12.13 0.83
CA ASP A 77 -14.38 -12.98 -0.37
C ASP A 77 -12.95 -13.00 -0.91
N LEU A 78 -12.28 -11.84 -0.98
CA LEU A 78 -10.88 -11.73 -1.40
C LEU A 78 -9.95 -12.53 -0.48
N LYS A 79 -10.15 -12.49 0.84
CA LYS A 79 -9.37 -13.28 1.79
C LYS A 79 -9.55 -14.79 1.61
N TYR A 80 -10.76 -15.23 1.26
CA TYR A 80 -11.02 -16.65 1.00
C TYR A 80 -10.30 -17.12 -0.28
N GLU A 81 -10.37 -16.34 -1.36
CA GLU A 81 -9.68 -16.68 -2.61
C GLU A 81 -8.15 -16.63 -2.47
N GLU A 82 -7.61 -15.70 -1.69
CA GLU A 82 -6.17 -15.66 -1.35
C GLU A 82 -5.73 -16.96 -0.65
N ALA A 83 -6.44 -17.37 0.40
CA ALA A 83 -6.13 -18.59 1.15
C ALA A 83 -6.22 -19.86 0.27
N LYS A 84 -7.21 -19.90 -0.62
CA LYS A 84 -7.40 -20.99 -1.59
C LYS A 84 -6.28 -21.05 -2.61
N ASN A 85 -5.73 -19.91 -3.05
CA ASN A 85 -4.60 -19.86 -4.00
C ASN A 85 -3.25 -20.18 -3.35
N THR A 86 -3.07 -19.89 -2.05
CA THR A 86 -1.81 -20.21 -1.33
C THR A 86 -1.56 -21.72 -1.19
N GLN A 87 -2.62 -22.53 -1.04
CA GLN A 87 -2.47 -23.97 -0.84
C GLN A 87 -1.82 -24.72 -2.02
N PRO A 88 -2.24 -24.53 -3.28
CA PRO A 88 -1.59 -25.16 -4.43
C PRO A 88 -0.16 -24.63 -4.66
N GLU A 89 0.12 -23.36 -4.36
CA GLU A 89 1.48 -22.79 -4.43
C GLU A 89 2.43 -23.54 -3.50
N LYS A 90 2.06 -23.70 -2.22
CA LYS A 90 2.84 -24.48 -1.24
C LYS A 90 3.04 -25.94 -1.67
N GLN A 91 2.05 -26.53 -2.33
CA GLN A 91 2.19 -27.89 -2.84
C GLN A 91 3.16 -27.96 -4.03
N ASN A 92 3.14 -26.99 -4.92
CA ASN A 92 4.08 -26.90 -6.02
C ASN A 92 5.51 -26.64 -5.54
N GLU A 93 5.71 -25.76 -4.56
CA GLU A 93 7.02 -25.54 -3.92
C GLU A 93 7.63 -26.84 -3.40
N LYS A 94 6.84 -27.63 -2.64
CA LYS A 94 7.29 -28.95 -2.14
C LYS A 94 7.64 -29.93 -3.26
N ARG A 95 6.89 -29.89 -4.37
CA ARG A 95 7.18 -30.74 -5.55
C ARG A 95 8.48 -30.32 -6.22
N ILE A 96 8.68 -29.02 -6.44
CA ILE A 96 9.91 -28.47 -7.02
C ILE A 96 11.12 -28.84 -6.17
N GLN A 97 11.04 -28.63 -4.85
CA GLN A 97 12.11 -28.98 -3.92
C GLN A 97 12.48 -30.46 -4.03
N LYS A 98 11.48 -31.35 -4.08
CA LYS A 98 11.71 -32.79 -4.24
C LYS A 98 12.41 -33.11 -5.56
N TYR A 99 12.02 -32.46 -6.65
CA TYR A 99 12.69 -32.64 -7.94
C TYR A 99 14.14 -32.13 -7.92
N GLU A 100 14.41 -30.98 -7.32
CA GLU A 100 15.77 -30.45 -7.16
C GLU A 100 16.67 -31.40 -6.37
N ASP A 101 16.17 -31.93 -5.25
CA ASP A 101 16.92 -32.87 -4.42
C ASP A 101 17.15 -34.20 -5.17
N SER A 102 16.17 -34.64 -5.97
CA SER A 102 16.30 -35.85 -6.79
C SER A 102 17.33 -35.67 -7.91
N VAL A 103 17.34 -34.52 -8.58
CA VAL A 103 18.34 -34.17 -9.60
C VAL A 103 19.73 -34.10 -8.98
N ARG A 104 19.87 -33.46 -7.82
CA ARG A 104 21.15 -33.38 -7.09
C ARG A 104 21.66 -34.78 -6.75
N SER A 105 20.80 -35.63 -6.17
CA SER A 105 21.17 -37.01 -5.83
C SER A 105 21.57 -37.84 -7.05
N LEU A 106 20.87 -37.71 -8.19
CA LEU A 106 21.23 -38.40 -9.42
C LEU A 106 22.58 -37.91 -9.95
N TRP A 107 22.81 -36.60 -9.94
CA TRP A 107 24.06 -36.01 -10.39
C TRP A 107 25.25 -36.43 -9.52
N ASP A 108 25.07 -36.49 -8.21
CA ASP A 108 26.07 -36.98 -7.27
C ASP A 108 26.35 -38.47 -7.50
N SER A 109 25.32 -39.26 -7.78
CA SER A 109 25.46 -40.68 -8.15
C SER A 109 26.28 -40.85 -9.43
N PHE A 110 26.01 -40.07 -10.48
CA PHE A 110 26.75 -40.13 -11.75
C PHE A 110 28.20 -39.71 -11.60
N LYS A 111 28.50 -38.76 -10.70
CA LYS A 111 29.87 -38.28 -10.47
C LYS A 111 30.69 -39.17 -9.56
N ARG A 112 30.07 -40.07 -8.80
CA ARG A 112 30.75 -40.88 -7.78
C ARG A 112 31.89 -41.73 -8.34
N THR A 113 31.79 -42.16 -9.60
CA THR A 113 32.80 -42.96 -10.30
C THR A 113 33.77 -42.12 -11.13
N ASN A 114 33.57 -40.81 -11.21
CA ASN A 114 34.37 -39.95 -12.08
C ASN A 114 35.64 -39.50 -11.35
N ILE A 115 36.80 -39.68 -11.99
CA ILE A 115 38.11 -39.23 -11.50
C ILE A 115 38.51 -37.97 -12.26
N ARG A 116 38.96 -36.94 -11.53
CA ARG A 116 39.47 -35.70 -12.14
C ARG A 116 40.98 -35.65 -12.04
N ILE A 117 41.66 -35.69 -13.19
CA ILE A 117 43.11 -35.57 -13.29
C ILE A 117 43.44 -34.12 -13.70
N ILE A 118 44.39 -33.50 -12.98
CA ILE A 118 44.78 -32.09 -13.16
C ILE A 118 46.28 -32.03 -13.41
N GLY A 119 46.75 -31.02 -14.13
CA GLY A 119 48.17 -30.82 -14.44
C GLY A 119 48.63 -31.50 -15.73
N VAL A 120 47.70 -32.06 -16.50
CA VAL A 120 47.99 -32.69 -17.79
C VAL A 120 48.20 -31.62 -18.87
N PRO A 121 49.35 -31.59 -19.58
CA PRO A 121 49.67 -30.59 -20.62
C PRO A 121 48.61 -30.52 -21.72
N GLU A 122 48.32 -29.34 -22.23
CA GLU A 122 47.29 -29.17 -23.26
C GLU A 122 47.73 -29.68 -24.64
N GLU A 123 49.01 -29.96 -24.89
CA GLU A 123 49.46 -30.52 -26.18
C GLU A 123 49.03 -31.99 -26.38
N GLU A 124 48.67 -32.72 -25.31
CA GLU A 124 48.07 -34.06 -25.35
C GLU A 124 46.60 -34.06 -25.79
N ARG A 125 46.20 -33.08 -26.62
CA ARG A 125 44.82 -32.86 -27.10
C ARG A 125 44.33 -33.90 -28.09
N GLU A 126 45.23 -34.64 -28.74
CA GLU A 126 44.92 -35.50 -29.90
C GLU A 126 45.26 -36.98 -29.68
N GLN A 127 45.96 -37.33 -28.60
CA GLN A 127 46.27 -38.73 -28.27
C GLN A 127 45.31 -39.26 -27.22
N ASP A 128 44.81 -40.48 -27.47
CA ASP A 128 43.88 -41.26 -26.66
C ASP A 128 44.00 -40.98 -25.15
N ILE A 129 43.10 -40.12 -24.62
CA ILE A 129 43.08 -39.73 -23.20
C ILE A 129 42.90 -40.97 -22.29
N GLU A 130 42.33 -42.04 -22.84
CA GLU A 130 42.24 -43.36 -22.20
C GLU A 130 43.64 -43.97 -21.95
N ASN A 131 44.54 -43.91 -22.93
CA ASN A 131 45.92 -44.43 -22.80
C ASN A 131 46.71 -43.66 -21.73
N LEU A 132 46.49 -42.34 -21.63
CA LEU A 132 47.12 -41.51 -20.60
C LEU A 132 46.74 -41.97 -19.18
N PHE A 133 45.48 -42.35 -18.97
CA PHE A 133 45.06 -42.84 -17.67
C PHE A 133 45.76 -44.16 -17.31
N GLU A 134 45.87 -45.08 -18.27
CA GLU A 134 46.59 -46.34 -18.08
C GLU A 134 48.09 -46.12 -17.78
N GLU A 135 48.72 -45.16 -18.47
CA GLU A 135 50.12 -44.78 -18.22
C GLU A 135 50.28 -44.23 -16.79
N ILE A 136 49.43 -43.28 -16.38
CA ILE A 136 49.44 -42.72 -15.03
C ILE A 136 49.28 -43.82 -13.98
N MET A 137 48.35 -44.75 -14.20
CA MET A 137 48.08 -45.85 -13.27
C MET A 137 49.25 -46.84 -13.21
N THR A 138 49.90 -47.14 -14.32
CA THR A 138 51.03 -48.09 -14.37
C THR A 138 52.29 -47.48 -13.73
N VAL A 139 52.56 -46.19 -13.97
CA VAL A 139 53.73 -45.51 -13.41
C VAL A 139 53.59 -45.28 -11.90
N ASN A 140 52.41 -44.87 -11.44
CA ASN A 140 52.21 -44.48 -10.04
C ASN A 140 51.65 -45.60 -9.15
N PHE A 141 50.85 -46.52 -9.72
CA PHE A 141 50.13 -47.57 -8.98
C PHE A 141 50.28 -48.97 -9.61
N PRO A 142 51.52 -49.46 -9.86
CA PRO A 142 51.76 -50.69 -10.63
C PRO A 142 51.18 -51.96 -10.00
N TYR A 143 50.99 -51.98 -8.67
CA TYR A 143 50.36 -53.11 -7.97
C TYR A 143 48.83 -53.11 -8.12
N LEU A 144 48.22 -51.91 -8.14
CA LEU A 144 46.78 -51.77 -8.24
C LEU A 144 46.27 -52.22 -9.61
N VAL A 145 46.99 -51.85 -10.67
CA VAL A 145 46.70 -52.30 -12.05
C VAL A 145 46.69 -53.82 -12.20
N LYS A 146 47.42 -54.56 -11.35
CA LYS A 146 47.47 -56.03 -11.39
C LYS A 146 46.36 -56.70 -10.57
N GLU A 147 45.81 -56.02 -9.57
CA GLU A 147 44.82 -56.56 -8.64
C GLU A 147 43.37 -56.25 -9.03
N ILE A 148 43.13 -55.16 -9.75
CA ILE A 148 41.79 -54.72 -10.15
C ILE A 148 41.66 -54.56 -11.66
N ASP A 149 40.53 -55.03 -12.21
CA ASP A 149 40.16 -54.81 -13.61
C ASP A 149 39.56 -53.40 -13.75
N LEU A 150 40.42 -52.45 -14.10
CA LEU A 150 40.07 -51.04 -14.21
C LEU A 150 39.60 -50.75 -15.64
N GLN A 151 38.30 -50.46 -15.81
CA GLN A 151 37.72 -50.14 -17.12
C GLN A 151 37.33 -48.66 -17.18
N VAL A 152 37.83 -47.96 -18.21
CA VAL A 152 37.42 -46.59 -18.51
C VAL A 152 36.23 -46.63 -19.45
N GLN A 153 35.11 -46.01 -19.06
CA GLN A 153 33.93 -45.90 -19.94
C GLN A 153 34.01 -44.72 -20.90
N GLU A 154 34.53 -43.59 -20.42
CA GLU A 154 34.68 -42.37 -21.20
C GLU A 154 35.79 -41.53 -20.55
N ALA A 155 36.67 -40.97 -21.38
CA ALA A 155 37.67 -40.01 -20.95
C ALA A 155 37.52 -38.72 -21.77
N GLN A 156 37.34 -37.60 -21.07
CA GLN A 156 37.18 -36.30 -21.74
C GLN A 156 37.87 -35.19 -20.96
N ARG A 157 38.49 -34.27 -21.70
CA ARG A 157 38.98 -33.00 -21.15
C ARG A 157 37.79 -32.12 -20.82
N THR A 158 37.75 -31.60 -19.59
CA THR A 158 36.79 -30.53 -19.26
C THR A 158 37.17 -29.28 -20.05
N PRO A 159 36.25 -28.66 -20.83
CA PRO A 159 36.56 -27.47 -21.60
C PRO A 159 37.13 -26.37 -20.70
N ASN A 160 38.25 -25.78 -21.11
CA ASN A 160 38.81 -24.63 -20.42
C ASN A 160 37.86 -23.44 -20.60
N LYS A 161 37.24 -22.98 -19.52
CA LYS A 161 36.44 -21.75 -19.53
C LYS A 161 37.40 -20.57 -19.65
N GLY A 162 37.81 -20.26 -20.88
CA GLY A 162 38.56 -19.04 -21.17
C GLY A 162 37.77 -17.84 -20.66
N ILE A 163 38.31 -17.15 -19.65
CA ILE A 163 37.85 -15.81 -19.30
C ILE A 163 38.22 -14.95 -20.50
N GLN A 164 37.27 -14.72 -21.41
CA GLN A 164 37.41 -13.69 -22.44
C GLN A 164 37.41 -12.34 -21.71
N ARG A 165 38.60 -11.83 -21.38
CA ARG A 165 38.74 -10.41 -21.08
C ARG A 165 38.48 -9.67 -22.38
N GLY A 166 37.35 -8.97 -22.47
CA GLY A 166 37.03 -8.13 -23.62
C GLY A 166 38.12 -7.08 -23.86
N PRO A 167 38.33 -6.63 -25.11
CA PRO A 167 39.36 -5.66 -25.41
C PRO A 167 39.07 -4.35 -24.68
N HIS A 168 40.03 -3.91 -23.87
CA HIS A 168 40.07 -2.54 -23.35
C HIS A 168 40.16 -1.61 -24.57
N GLN A 169 39.10 -0.86 -24.85
CA GLN A 169 39.16 0.23 -25.80
C GLN A 169 39.89 1.39 -25.11
N ASP A 170 41.17 1.54 -25.41
CA ASP A 170 41.88 2.79 -25.16
C ASP A 170 41.41 3.78 -26.22
N THR A 171 40.51 4.68 -25.82
CA THR A 171 40.15 5.86 -26.59
C THR A 171 41.25 6.90 -26.45
N SER A 172 41.98 7.15 -27.54
CA SER A 172 42.75 8.39 -27.73
C SER A 172 41.84 9.52 -28.20
#